data_AF-A0A2E9Z6M2-F1
#
_entry.id   AF-A0A2E9Z6M2-F1
#
_cell.length_a   1.000
_cell.length_b   1.000
_cell.length_c   1.000
_cell.angle_alpha   90.00
_cell.angle_beta   90.00
_cell.angle_gamma   90.00
#
_symmetry.space_group_name_H-M   'P 1'
#
loop_
_entity.id
_entity.type
_entity.pdbx_description
1 polymer ?
#
loop_
_entity_poly.entity_id
_entity_poly.type
_entity_poly.pdbx_seq_one_letter_code
_entity_poly.pdbx_strand_id
1 'polypeptide(L)' 'GVVENEKIDLIVSDWLMPSMDGLGFLQEIRRNEKSKDIPFLMVTLVDQKEQVVLVVKEGIDFK' A
#
# COMPACT_ATOMS: atom_id res chain seq x y z
N GLY A 1 -16.26 -5.52 2.42
CA GLY A 1 -15.88 -4.91 1.12
C GLY A 1 -15.31 -5.96 0.18
N VAL A 2 -14.95 -5.61 -1.06
CA VAL A 2 -14.42 -6.58 -2.07
C VAL A 2 -13.23 -7.38 -1.53
N VAL A 3 -12.31 -6.71 -0.83
CA VAL A 3 -11.12 -7.32 -0.20
C VAL A 3 -11.46 -8.39 0.85
N GLU A 4 -12.62 -8.30 1.50
CA GLU A 4 -12.98 -9.20 2.61
C GLU A 4 -13.78 -10.43 2.14
N ASN A 5 -14.36 -10.35 0.95
CA ASN A 5 -15.32 -11.32 0.43
C ASN A 5 -14.75 -12.14 -0.74
N GLU A 6 -13.65 -11.66 -1.34
CA GLU A 6 -13.00 -12.31 -2.47
C GLU A 6 -11.58 -12.72 -2.11
N LYS A 7 -11.09 -13.80 -2.74
CA LYS A 7 -9.69 -14.16 -2.65
C LYS A 7 -8.89 -13.21 -3.56
N ILE A 8 -8.07 -12.36 -2.96
CA ILE A 8 -7.21 -11.41 -3.68
C ILE A 8 -5.76 -11.83 -3.53
N ASP A 9 -5.09 -12.02 -4.67
CA ASP A 9 -3.67 -12.42 -4.70
C ASP A 9 -2.72 -11.19 -4.80
N LEU A 10 -3.22 -10.01 -5.18
CA LEU A 10 -2.45 -8.77 -5.29
C LEU A 10 -3.36 -7.55 -5.22
N ILE A 11 -2.93 -6.51 -4.50
CA ILE A 11 -3.53 -5.17 -4.52
C ILE A 11 -2.60 -4.22 -5.26
N VAL A 12 -3.14 -3.47 -6.23
CA VAL A 12 -2.45 -2.37 -6.90
C VAL A 12 -3.21 -1.08 -6.59
N SER A 13 -2.54 -0.08 -6.01
CA SER A 13 -3.18 1.16 -5.55
C SER A 13 -2.37 2.39 -5.91
N ASP A 14 -3.06 3.50 -6.21
CA ASP A 14 -2.41 4.80 -6.36
C ASP A 14 -2.00 5.36 -4.99
N TRP A 15 -0.92 6.13 -4.95
CA TRP A 15 -0.59 6.93 -3.77
C TRP A 15 -1.58 8.09 -3.62
N LEU A 16 -1.92 8.77 -4.73
CA LEU A 16 -2.70 10.00 -4.73
C LEU A 16 -4.18 9.71 -4.94
N MET A 17 -4.96 9.77 -3.87
CA MET A 17 -6.40 9.50 -3.88
C MET A 17 -7.14 10.59 -3.08
N PRO A 18 -8.36 10.99 -3.49
CA PRO A 18 -9.03 12.21 -2.99
C PRO A 18 -9.56 12.12 -1.54
N SER A 19 -9.64 10.92 -0.95
CA SER A 19 -10.20 10.73 0.40
C SER A 19 -9.25 10.06 1.39
N MET A 20 -8.41 9.16 0.92
CA MET A 20 -7.44 8.40 1.70
C MET A 20 -6.26 8.16 0.78
N ASP A 21 -5.03 8.44 1.23
CA ASP A 21 -3.85 8.13 0.42
C ASP A 21 -3.57 6.62 0.39
N GLY A 22 -2.73 6.18 -0.54
CA GLY A 22 -2.37 4.77 -0.67
C GLY A 22 -1.78 4.16 0.61
N LEU A 23 -1.12 4.97 1.44
CA LEU A 23 -0.55 4.53 2.71
C LEU A 23 -1.63 4.27 3.77
N GLY A 24 -2.62 5.15 3.90
CA GLY A 24 -3.77 4.95 4.78
C GLY A 24 -4.54 3.69 4.39
N PHE A 25 -4.70 3.44 3.08
CA PHE A 25 -5.33 2.22 2.61
C PHE A 25 -4.51 0.97 2.96
N LEU A 26 -3.18 1.00 2.77
CA LEU A 26 -2.31 -0.09 3.20
C LEU A 26 -2.44 -0.37 4.70
N GLN A 27 -2.48 0.66 5.55
CA GLN A 27 -2.65 0.48 7.00
C GLN A 27 -3.98 -0.21 7.34
N GLU A 28 -5.06 0.13 6.64
CA GLU A 28 -6.35 -0.51 6.83
C GLU A 28 -6.34 -1.98 6.39
N ILE A 29 -5.69 -2.28 5.27
CA ILE A 29 -5.49 -3.66 4.78
C ILE A 29 -4.70 -4.50 5.79
N ARG A 30 -3.63 -3.94 6.38
CA ARG A 30 -2.77 -4.64 7.36
C ARG A 30 -3.43 -4.83 8.73
N ARG A 31 -4.46 -4.04 9.07
CA ARG A 31 -5.24 -4.21 10.31
C ARG A 31 -6.20 -5.39 10.28
N ASN A 32 -6.54 -5.89 9.09
CA ASN A 32 -7.47 -7.00 8.95
C ASN A 32 -6.70 -8.32 8.72
N GLU A 33 -6.88 -9.28 9.64
CA GLU A 33 -6.23 -10.59 9.63
C GLU A 33 -6.40 -11.38 8.32
N LYS A 34 -7.49 -11.15 7.58
CA LYS A 34 -7.74 -11.85 6.31
C LYS A 34 -6.98 -11.26 5.12
N SER A 35 -6.62 -9.99 5.20
CA SER A 35 -6.00 -9.24 4.09
C SER A 35 -4.58 -8.77 4.39
N LYS A 36 -4.12 -8.93 5.64
CA LYS A 36 -2.82 -8.42 6.11
C LYS A 36 -1.61 -9.02 5.41
N ASP A 37 -1.75 -10.16 4.75
CA ASP A 37 -0.63 -10.84 4.06
C ASP A 37 -0.70 -10.64 2.53
N ILE A 38 -1.72 -9.96 2.02
CA ILE A 38 -1.87 -9.73 0.59
C ILE A 38 -0.71 -8.83 0.11
N PRO A 39 0.01 -9.22 -0.97
CA PRO A 39 0.98 -8.37 -1.62
C PRO A 39 0.34 -7.04 -2.05
N PHE A 40 1.03 -5.93 -1.80
CA PHE A 40 0.53 -4.60 -2.11
C PHE A 40 1.57 -3.83 -2.93
N LEU A 41 1.19 -3.46 -4.15
CA LEU A 41 2.01 -2.64 -5.04
C LEU A 41 1.42 -1.24 -5.10
N MET A 42 2.24 -0.27 -4.70
CA MET A 42 1.88 1.13 -4.77
C MET A 42 2.44 1.73 -6.06
N VAL A 43 1.59 2.34 -6.87
CA VAL A 43 1.96 2.94 -8.16
C VAL A 43 1.53 4.38 -8.14
N THR A 44 2.47 5.31 -8.25
CA THR A 44 2.14 6.74 -8.35
C THR A 44 2.72 7.32 -9.62
N LEU A 45 1.96 8.18 -10.30
CA LEU A 45 2.49 9.03 -11.35
C LEU A 45 3.26 10.16 -10.67
N VAL A 46 4.60 10.07 -10.69
CA VAL A 46 5.46 11.15 -10.21
C VAL A 46 5.39 12.28 -11.24
N ASP A 47 4.56 13.29 -11.00
CA ASP A 47 4.85 14.59 -11.62
C ASP A 47 6.05 15.18 -10.87
N GLN A 48 7.11 15.46 -11.63
CA GLN A 48 8.46 15.63 -11.12
C GLN A 48 8.53 16.80 -10.13
N LYS A 49 8.96 16.54 -8.87
CA LYS A 49 10.19 17.16 -8.32
C LYS A 49 10.62 16.82 -6.88
N GLU A 50 9.80 16.27 -5.97
CA GLU A 50 10.17 16.40 -4.53
C GLU A 50 10.04 15.18 -3.59
N GLN A 51 9.59 13.99 -4.01
CA GLN A 51 9.20 12.96 -3.01
C GLN A 51 9.89 11.60 -3.18
N VAL A 52 11.23 11.57 -3.14
CA VAL A 52 12.00 10.30 -3.11
C VAL A 52 12.47 9.93 -1.68
N VAL A 53 11.95 10.56 -0.62
CA VAL A 53 12.58 10.50 0.72
C VAL A 53 11.99 9.49 1.71
N LEU A 54 10.91 8.75 1.41
CA LEU A 54 10.14 8.04 2.45
C LEU A 54 10.05 6.51 2.31
N VAL A 55 11.15 5.80 2.03
CA VAL A 55 11.12 4.30 2.07
C VAL A 55 12.26 3.64 2.88
N VAL A 56 13.24 4.37 3.41
CA VAL A 56 14.37 3.71 4.14
C VAL A 56 14.10 3.46 5.63
N LYS A 57 12.89 3.66 6.15
CA LYS A 57 12.67 3.68 7.61
C LYS A 57 11.88 2.54 8.24
N GLU A 58 11.63 1.44 7.53
CA GLU A 58 11.30 0.18 8.19
C GLU A 58 12.35 -0.86 7.82
N GLY A 59 13.10 -1.28 8.83
CA GLY A 59 14.24 -2.19 8.72
C GLY A 59 13.83 -3.58 8.24
N ILE A 60 13.75 -3.74 6.92
CA ILE A 60 13.82 -5.04 6.27
C ILE A 60 15.29 -5.44 6.27
N ASP A 61 15.67 -6.22 7.28
CA ASP A 61 16.95 -6.92 7.31
C ASP A 61 16.86 -8.06 6.29
N PHE A 62 17.52 -7.92 5.14
CA PHE A 62 17.79 -9.05 4.27
C PHE A 62 19.07 -9.73 4.77
N LYS A 63 18.91 -10.65 5.73
CA LYS A 63 19.85 -11.73 6.03
C LYS A 63 19.10 -13.02 6.34
#